data_AF-A0A965YT24-F1
#
_entry.id   AF-A0A965YT24-F1
#
_cell.length_a   1.000
_cell.length_b   1.000
_cell.length_c   1.000
_cell.angle_alpha   90.00
_cell.angle_beta   90.00
_cell.angle_gamma   90.00
#
_symmetry.space_group_name_H-M   'P 1'
#
loop_
_entity.id
_entity.type
_entity.pdbx_description
1 polymer ?
#
loop_
_entity_poly.entity_id
_entity_poly.type
_entity_poly.pdbx_seq_one_letter_code
_entity_poly.pdbx_strand_id
1 'polypeptide(L)'
;MKIEFDNTVCVLCHTCAFVCPANAICIEKTANNNEVYSFTLWHNSCTLCGNCSYYCPSGALRMSDKENAISLQKHKYTHAIHKAVSLTHCASCGEAMVALPDTFLANAFGSHTPLLQEHFRLCPTCRRTHTFSQRVLNP
;
A
#
# COMPACT_ATOMS: atom_id res chain seq x y z
N MET A 1 -17.50 9.76 -10.63
CA MET A 1 -16.34 9.90 -9.73
C MET A 1 -16.36 8.79 -8.67
N LYS A 2 -15.29 7.99 -8.62
CA LYS A 2 -15.09 6.94 -7.61
C LYS A 2 -13.62 6.88 -7.21
N ILE A 3 -13.32 6.28 -6.07
CA ILE A 3 -11.94 5.94 -5.71
C ILE A 3 -11.60 4.59 -6.35
N GLU A 4 -10.44 4.50 -7.00
CA GLU A 4 -9.84 3.26 -7.47
C GLU A 4 -8.64 2.92 -6.58
N PHE A 5 -8.53 1.63 -6.23
CA PHE A 5 -7.45 1.12 -5.39
C PHE A 5 -6.65 0.05 -6.13
N ASP A 6 -5.36 0.29 -6.31
CA ASP A 6 -4.38 -0.67 -6.80
C ASP A 6 -3.61 -1.27 -5.62
N ASN A 7 -3.91 -2.54 -5.32
CA ASN A 7 -3.30 -3.25 -4.21
C ASN A 7 -1.85 -3.69 -4.49
N THR A 8 -1.39 -3.68 -5.74
CA THR A 8 -0.04 -4.12 -6.13
C THR A 8 1.05 -3.11 -5.77
N VAL A 9 0.67 -1.83 -5.71
CA VAL A 9 1.57 -0.73 -5.34
C VAL A 9 1.28 -0.18 -3.93
N CYS A 10 0.38 -0.82 -3.17
CA CYS A 10 0.07 -0.40 -1.80
C CYS A 10 1.21 -0.80 -0.84
N VAL A 11 1.72 0.19 -0.10
CA VAL A 11 2.81 -0.01 0.89
C VAL A 11 2.32 -0.06 2.35
N LEU A 12 1.02 -0.32 2.57
CA LEU A 12 0.43 -0.50 3.90
C LEU A 12 0.80 0.57 4.95
N CYS A 13 0.97 1.83 4.53
CA CYS A 13 1.34 2.95 5.40
C CYS A 13 0.20 3.50 6.26
N HIS A 14 -1.05 3.08 5.99
CA HIS A 14 -2.28 3.52 6.67
C HIS A 14 -2.63 5.02 6.56
N THR A 15 -1.84 5.82 5.83
CA THR A 15 -2.11 7.26 5.63
C THR A 15 -3.51 7.52 5.09
N CYS A 16 -4.00 6.70 4.15
CA CYS A 16 -5.33 6.88 3.57
C CYS A 16 -6.48 6.70 4.58
N ALA A 17 -6.35 5.77 5.53
CA ALA A 17 -7.30 5.60 6.61
C ALA A 17 -7.24 6.79 7.59
N PHE A 18 -6.02 7.21 7.94
CA PHE A 18 -5.78 8.34 8.85
C PHE A 18 -6.35 9.67 8.33
N VAL A 19 -6.16 9.98 7.05
CA VAL A 19 -6.62 11.25 6.46
C VAL A 19 -8.09 11.23 6.01
N CYS A 20 -8.80 10.12 6.18
CA CYS A 20 -10.19 9.98 5.75
C CYS A 20 -11.14 10.64 6.77
N PRO A 21 -11.73 11.81 6.49
CA PRO A 21 -12.59 12.49 7.46
C PRO A 21 -13.88 11.72 7.75
N ALA A 22 -14.31 10.87 6.82
CA ALA A 22 -15.52 10.05 6.96
C ALA A 22 -15.27 8.66 7.56
N ASN A 23 -14.01 8.35 7.90
CA ASN A 23 -13.60 7.02 8.38
C ASN A 23 -14.08 5.87 7.45
N ALA A 24 -14.06 6.10 6.14
CA ALA A 24 -14.61 5.21 5.13
C ALA A 24 -13.63 4.11 4.67
N ILE A 25 -12.40 4.08 5.22
CA ILE A 25 -11.34 3.16 4.85
C ILE A 25 -10.92 2.37 6.08
N CYS A 26 -10.90 1.04 5.98
CA CYS A 26 -10.37 0.15 6.99
C CYS A 26 -9.25 -0.71 6.39
N ILE A 27 -8.17 -0.87 7.14
CA ILE A 27 -7.06 -1.75 6.81
C ILE A 27 -6.75 -2.59 8.04
N GLU A 28 -6.84 -3.90 7.92
CA GLU A 28 -6.68 -4.83 9.05
C GLU A 28 -5.98 -6.10 8.58
N LYS A 29 -5.29 -6.78 9.51
CA LYS A 29 -4.77 -8.13 9.22
C LYS A 29 -5.93 -9.10 9.08
N THR A 30 -5.83 -10.01 8.11
CA THR A 30 -6.84 -11.05 7.92
C THR A 30 -6.75 -12.07 9.05
N ALA A 31 -7.88 -12.43 9.66
CA ALA A 31 -7.92 -13.38 10.78
C ALA A 31 -7.30 -14.76 10.46
N ASN A 32 -7.40 -15.19 9.19
CA ASN A 32 -6.94 -16.51 8.75
C ASN A 32 -5.49 -16.53 8.25
N ASN A 33 -4.88 -15.36 8.00
CA ASN A 33 -3.53 -15.27 7.46
C ASN A 33 -2.86 -13.96 7.88
N ASN A 34 -1.86 -14.05 8.76
CA ASN A 34 -1.08 -12.90 9.24
C ASN A 34 -0.21 -12.23 8.16
N GLU A 35 -0.09 -12.84 6.98
CA GLU A 35 0.64 -12.30 5.83
C GLU A 35 -0.24 -11.53 4.85
N VAL A 36 -1.53 -11.39 5.13
CA VAL A 36 -2.47 -10.70 4.24
C VAL A 36 -3.24 -9.64 5.01
N TYR A 37 -3.23 -8.42 4.49
CA TYR A 37 -4.08 -7.34 4.97
C TYR A 37 -5.32 -7.22 4.10
N SER A 38 -6.48 -7.07 4.74
CA SER A 38 -7.70 -6.65 4.06
C SER A 38 -7.70 -5.13 3.95
N PHE A 39 -8.04 -4.63 2.78
CA PHE A 39 -8.35 -3.22 2.53
C PHE A 39 -9.82 -3.13 2.18
N THR A 40 -10.56 -2.33 2.93
CA THR A 40 -11.97 -2.04 2.67
C THR A 40 -12.18 -0.54 2.51
N LEU A 41 -12.87 -0.13 1.44
CA LEU A 41 -13.39 1.23 1.27
C LEU A 41 -14.90 1.17 1.06
N TRP A 42 -15.66 1.74 2.00
CA TRP A 42 -17.12 1.83 1.90
C TRP A 42 -17.52 3.09 1.13
N HIS A 43 -18.02 2.92 -0.09
CA HIS A 43 -18.40 4.06 -0.93
C HIS A 43 -19.56 4.84 -0.34
N ASN A 44 -20.45 4.18 0.40
CA ASN A 44 -21.59 4.82 1.05
C ASN A 44 -21.19 5.81 2.15
N SER A 45 -20.02 5.58 2.76
CA SER A 45 -19.45 6.49 3.76
C SER A 45 -18.49 7.50 3.12
N CYS A 46 -17.96 7.20 1.94
CA CYS A 46 -16.98 8.04 1.26
C CYS A 46 -17.62 9.35 0.77
N THR A 47 -17.07 10.48 1.20
CA THR A 47 -17.48 11.82 0.76
C THR A 47 -16.77 12.28 -0.53
N LEU A 48 -15.95 11.42 -1.15
CA LEU A 48 -15.16 11.70 -2.35
C LEU A 48 -14.27 12.96 -2.26
N CYS A 49 -13.81 13.32 -1.07
CA CYS A 49 -12.96 14.50 -0.84
C CYS A 49 -11.55 14.43 -1.45
N GLY A 50 -11.09 13.23 -1.86
CA GLY A 50 -9.80 13.06 -2.53
C GLY A 50 -8.56 13.01 -1.63
N ASN A 51 -8.66 13.28 -0.32
CA ASN A 51 -7.50 13.25 0.60
C ASN A 51 -6.72 11.93 0.53
N CYS A 52 -7.42 10.81 0.47
CA CYS A 52 -6.78 9.49 0.42
C CYS A 52 -5.97 9.28 -0.85
N SER A 53 -6.33 9.92 -1.97
CA SER A 53 -5.57 9.91 -3.21
C SER A 53 -4.39 10.88 -3.14
N TYR A 54 -4.64 12.10 -2.67
CA TYR A 54 -3.62 13.15 -2.56
C TYR A 54 -2.45 12.77 -1.64
N TYR A 55 -2.74 12.18 -0.47
CA TYR A 55 -1.73 11.82 0.52
C TYR A 55 -1.19 10.39 0.35
N CYS A 56 -1.60 9.63 -0.67
CA CYS A 56 -1.07 8.28 -0.87
C CYS A 56 0.34 8.33 -1.48
N PRO A 57 1.41 8.01 -0.73
CA PRO A 57 2.77 8.23 -1.21
C PRO A 57 3.17 7.24 -2.30
N SER A 58 2.50 6.09 -2.39
CA SER A 58 2.73 5.10 -3.45
C SER A 58 1.79 5.23 -4.65
N GLY A 59 0.83 6.17 -4.61
CA GLY A 59 -0.16 6.35 -5.68
C GLY A 59 -1.17 5.19 -5.80
N ALA A 60 -1.29 4.33 -4.79
CA ALA A 60 -2.23 3.21 -4.77
C ALA A 60 -3.71 3.60 -4.82
N LEU A 61 -4.05 4.85 -4.46
CA LEU A 61 -5.42 5.38 -4.50
C LEU A 61 -5.53 6.51 -5.51
N ARG A 62 -6.49 6.40 -6.43
CA ARG A 62 -6.71 7.39 -7.50
C ARG A 62 -8.18 7.76 -7.60
N MET A 63 -8.46 9.02 -7.91
CA MET A 63 -9.79 9.44 -8.30
C MET A 63 -10.03 9.09 -9.77
N SER A 64 -11.16 8.45 -10.06
CA SER A 64 -11.55 8.04 -11.40
C SER A 64 -12.59 9.00 -11.97
N ASP A 65 -12.27 9.57 -13.12
CA ASP A 65 -13.10 10.52 -13.87
C ASP A 65 -14.14 9.83 -14.76
N LYS A 66 -14.28 8.50 -14.67
CA LYS A 66 -15.26 7.77 -15.46
C LYS A 66 -16.67 8.26 -15.12
N GLU A 67 -17.32 8.84 -16.13
CA GLU A 67 -18.74 9.16 -16.14
C GLU A 67 -19.54 7.85 -16.05
N ASN A 68 -20.62 7.85 -15.26
CA ASN A 68 -21.43 6.68 -14.84
C ASN A 68 -20.95 5.97 -13.56
N ALA A 69 -20.89 6.71 -12.45
CA ALA A 69 -20.94 6.14 -11.10
C ALA A 69 -22.39 5.85 -10.67
N ILE A 70 -23.23 5.34 -11.57
CA ILE A 70 -24.60 4.95 -11.24
C ILE A 70 -24.53 3.59 -10.58
N SER A 71 -24.58 3.57 -9.26
CA SER A 71 -24.73 2.34 -8.49
C SER A 71 -26.20 1.92 -8.53
N LEU A 72 -26.49 0.70 -8.97
CA LEU A 72 -27.85 0.17 -8.93
C LEU A 72 -28.38 0.16 -7.49
N GLN A 73 -29.68 0.41 -7.32
CA GLN A 73 -30.34 0.37 -6.00
C GLN A 73 -30.09 -0.96 -5.25
N LYS A 74 -29.96 -2.08 -5.98
CA LYS A 74 -29.61 -3.39 -5.43
C LYS A 74 -28.28 -3.40 -4.66
N HIS A 75 -27.34 -2.52 -4.99
CA HIS A 75 -26.02 -2.42 -4.37
C HIS A 75 -25.93 -1.38 -3.26
N LYS A 76 -27.05 -0.77 -2.85
CA LYS A 76 -27.10 0.30 -1.85
C LYS A 76 -26.32 -0.01 -0.56
N TYR A 77 -26.30 -1.26 -0.09
CA TYR A 77 -25.61 -1.64 1.16
C TYR A 77 -24.31 -2.43 0.96
N THR A 78 -23.99 -2.81 -0.28
CA THR A 78 -22.83 -3.65 -0.60
C THR A 78 -21.77 -2.92 -1.42
N HIS A 79 -21.94 -1.61 -1.60
CA HIS A 79 -21.03 -0.81 -2.41
C HIS A 79 -19.72 -0.50 -1.67
N ALA A 80 -18.79 -1.46 -1.71
CA ALA A 80 -17.47 -1.34 -1.11
C ALA A 80 -16.39 -1.95 -2.02
N ILE A 81 -15.18 -1.42 -1.92
CA ILE A 81 -13.98 -2.06 -2.46
C ILE A 81 -13.48 -3.00 -1.38
N HIS A 82 -13.31 -4.27 -1.73
CA HIS A 82 -12.60 -5.24 -0.90
C HIS A 82 -11.42 -5.78 -1.69
N LYS A 83 -10.20 -5.55 -1.20
CA LYS A 83 -8.96 -6.03 -1.81
C LYS A 83 -8.03 -6.56 -0.74
N ALA A 84 -7.23 -7.55 -1.10
CA ALA A 84 -6.18 -8.09 -0.25
C ALA A 84 -4.84 -7.47 -0.65
N VAL A 85 -4.00 -7.13 0.33
CA VAL A 85 -2.61 -6.72 0.13
C VAL A 85 -1.75 -7.78 0.81
N SER A 86 -0.98 -8.51 0.01
CA SER A 86 -0.11 -9.58 0.50
C SER A 86 1.25 -9.03 0.91
N LEU A 87 1.79 -9.55 2.01
CA LEU A 87 3.19 -9.38 2.37
C LEU A 87 4.08 -10.21 1.44
N THR A 88 5.34 -9.79 1.33
CA THR A 88 6.42 -10.55 0.71
C THR A 88 7.41 -10.99 1.78
N HIS A 89 8.42 -11.77 1.42
CA HIS A 89 9.38 -12.33 2.37
C HIS A 89 10.78 -11.77 2.13
N CYS A 90 11.50 -11.54 3.22
CA CYS A 90 12.90 -11.12 3.18
C CYS A 90 13.76 -12.17 2.49
N ALA A 91 14.54 -11.77 1.47
CA ALA A 91 15.42 -12.68 0.74
C ALA A 91 16.54 -13.30 1.60
N SER A 92 16.84 -12.74 2.78
CA SER A 92 17.88 -13.24 3.69
C SER A 92 17.34 -14.07 4.85
N CYS A 93 16.30 -13.60 5.55
CA CYS A 93 15.82 -14.26 6.77
C CYS A 93 14.42 -14.89 6.65
N GLY A 94 13.73 -14.67 5.53
CA GLY A 94 12.37 -15.18 5.31
C GLY A 94 11.26 -14.44 6.08
N GLU A 95 11.57 -13.41 6.87
CA GLU A 95 10.56 -12.67 7.63
C GLU A 95 9.56 -11.96 6.70
N ALA A 96 8.28 -11.99 7.04
CA ALA A 96 7.23 -11.32 6.30
C ALA A 96 7.37 -9.79 6.40
N MET A 97 7.28 -9.11 5.27
CA MET A 97 7.47 -7.67 5.16
C MET A 97 6.59 -7.06 4.08
N VAL A 98 6.37 -5.75 4.16
CA VAL A 98 5.67 -5.01 3.11
C VAL A 98 6.55 -4.94 1.87
N ALA A 99 5.97 -5.29 0.71
CA ALA A 99 6.63 -5.10 -0.58
C ALA A 99 6.70 -3.61 -0.92
N LEU A 100 7.87 -3.15 -1.35
CA LEU A 100 8.06 -1.78 -1.83
C LEU A 100 8.12 -1.83 -3.37
N PRO A 101 7.14 -1.24 -4.07
CA PRO A 101 7.13 -1.26 -5.53
C PRO A 101 8.23 -0.36 -6.09
N ASP A 102 8.78 -0.73 -7.24
CA ASP A 102 9.84 0.00 -7.94
C ASP A 102 9.47 1.47 -8.20
N THR A 103 8.20 1.74 -8.52
CA THR A 103 7.68 3.10 -8.71
C THR A 103 7.81 3.96 -7.45
N PHE A 104 7.56 3.38 -6.28
CA PHE A 104 7.71 4.07 -5.00
C PHE A 104 9.20 4.33 -4.70
N LEU A 105 10.07 3.37 -4.99
CA LEU A 105 11.52 3.53 -4.81
C LEU A 105 12.08 4.60 -5.75
N ALA A 106 11.64 4.63 -7.01
CA ALA A 106 12.02 5.65 -7.98
C ALA A 106 11.64 7.05 -7.49
N ASN A 107 10.42 7.21 -6.97
CA ASN A 107 9.95 8.49 -6.42
C ASN A 107 10.72 8.92 -5.16
N ALA A 108 11.09 7.97 -4.30
CA ALA A 108 11.78 8.26 -3.04
C ALA A 108 13.27 8.58 -3.21
N PHE A 109 13.95 7.92 -4.16
CA PHE A 109 15.41 7.98 -4.30
C PHE A 109 15.91 8.63 -5.60
N GLY A 110 15.03 8.96 -6.55
CA GLY A 110 15.37 9.66 -7.80
C GLY A 110 16.17 8.85 -8.83
N SER A 111 16.89 7.81 -8.43
CA SER A 111 17.66 6.94 -9.33
C SER A 111 17.43 5.46 -9.03
N HIS A 112 17.06 4.69 -10.04
CA HIS A 112 16.86 3.25 -9.96
C HIS A 112 18.19 2.52 -10.23
N THR A 113 19.01 2.34 -9.19
CA THR A 113 20.21 1.49 -9.30
C THR A 113 19.85 0.05 -8.95
N PRO A 114 20.38 -0.97 -9.67
CA PRO A 114 20.12 -2.38 -9.34
C PRO A 114 20.46 -2.73 -7.88
N LEU A 115 21.51 -2.10 -7.34
CA LEU A 115 21.90 -2.26 -5.93
C LEU A 115 20.80 -1.81 -4.95
N LEU A 116 20.07 -0.75 -5.28
CA LEU A 116 18.96 -0.27 -4.45
C LEU A 116 17.83 -1.29 -4.39
N GLN A 117 17.47 -1.88 -5.53
CA GLN A 117 16.42 -2.90 -5.61
C GLN A 117 16.77 -4.14 -4.78
N GLU A 118 18.02 -4.62 -4.87
CA GLU A 118 18.46 -5.76 -4.06
C GLU A 118 18.40 -5.46 -2.55
N HIS A 119 18.77 -4.25 -2.13
CA HIS A 119 18.59 -3.85 -0.74
C HIS A 119 17.12 -3.90 -0.32
N PHE A 120 16.18 -3.44 -1.15
CA PHE A 120 14.76 -3.43 -0.79
C PHE A 120 14.08 -4.82 -0.81
N ARG A 121 14.76 -5.87 -1.28
CA ARG A 121 14.37 -7.29 -1.07
C ARG A 121 14.70 -7.82 0.33
N LEU A 122 15.45 -7.07 1.13
CA LEU A 122 15.75 -7.39 2.52
C LEU A 122 14.79 -6.64 3.45
N CYS A 123 14.40 -7.23 4.58
CA CYS A 123 13.57 -6.54 5.59
C CYS A 123 14.33 -5.36 6.24
N PRO A 124 13.64 -4.43 6.93
CA PRO A 124 14.29 -3.28 7.58
C PRO A 124 15.45 -3.66 8.52
N THR A 125 15.32 -4.79 9.23
CA THR A 125 16.36 -5.32 10.12
C THR A 125 17.56 -5.83 9.32
N CYS A 126 17.35 -6.73 8.34
CA CYS A 126 18.42 -7.25 7.50
C CYS A 126 19.12 -6.15 6.69
N ARG A 127 18.37 -5.16 6.15
CA ARG A 127 18.96 -4.00 5.47
C ARG A 127 19.92 -3.23 6.38
N ARG A 128 19.54 -3.01 7.64
CA ARG A 128 20.38 -2.32 8.63
C ARG A 128 21.66 -3.11 8.91
N THR A 129 21.54 -4.42 9.15
CA THR A 129 22.70 -5.30 9.39
C THR A 129 23.64 -5.35 8.19
N HIS A 130 23.09 -5.50 6.98
CA HIS A 130 23.87 -5.54 5.74
C HIS A 130 24.62 -4.23 5.48
N THR A 131 23.98 -3.08 5.73
CA THR A 131 24.64 -1.77 5.59
C THR A 131 25.72 -1.56 6.65
N PHE A 132 25.50 -2.07 7.87
CA PHE A 132 26.49 -2.01 8.94
C PHE A 132 27.74 -2.84 8.63
N SER A 133 27.58 -4.10 8.20
CA SER A 133 28.71 -4.95 7.86
C SER A 133 29.55 -4.37 6.72
N GLN A 134 28.92 -3.82 5.68
CA GLN A 134 29.64 -3.21 4.56
C GLN A 134 30.46 -1.97 4.96
N ARG A 135 30.01 -1.17 5.92
CA ARG A 135 30.69 0.08 6.31
C ARG A 135 31.73 -0.09 7.41
N VAL A 136 31.57 -1.10 8.26
CA VAL A 136 32.39 -1.26 9.48
C VAL A 136 33.34 -2.47 9.38
N LEU A 137 32.94 -3.54 8.69
CA LEU A 137 33.70 -4.80 8.68
C LEU A 137 34.53 -5.00 7.39
N ASN A 138 34.26 -4.22 6.33
CA ASN A 138 35.05 -4.16 5.10
C ASN A 138 35.56 -2.72 4.88
N PRO A 139 36.62 -2.29 5.57
CA PRO A 139 37.27 -1.00 5.32
C PRO A 139 37.97 -0.95 3.96
#